data_AF-A0A5B7BZ15-F1
#
_entry.id   AF-A0A5B7BZ15-F1
#
_cell.length_a   1.000
_cell.length_b   1.000
_cell.length_c   1.000
_cell.angle_alpha   90.00
_cell.angle_beta   90.00
_cell.angle_gamma   90.00
#
_symmetry.space_group_name_H-M   'P 1'
#
loop_
_entity.id
_entity.type
_entity.pdbx_description
1 polymer ?
#
loop_
_entity_poly.entity_id
_entity_poly.type
_entity_poly.pdbx_seq_one_letter_code
_entity_poly.pdbx_strand_id
1 'polypeptide(L)'
;AIFSGTLLNTHFHFSLNFSTASSTAQAFQSLANLTTCIASLQACAHHKDLTRGKQLHSYMLINGFLNSPLSTTSLINMYSKCNRIVDALSVFNASTHDQNVFAYNAIISGFITNELPKPAFEFYCRMRCAGVVPDKFTFP
;
A
#
# COMPACT_ATOMS: atom_id res chain seq x y z
N ALA A 1 -26.08 56.96 24.68
CA ALA A 1 -27.46 56.67 24.23
C ALA A 1 -27.55 55.18 23.88
N ILE A 2 -28.66 54.57 24.25
CA ILE A 2 -29.01 53.14 24.33
C ILE A 2 -29.33 52.62 22.89
N PHE A 3 -28.91 51.44 22.41
CA PHE A 3 -29.57 50.12 22.43
C PHE A 3 -28.61 49.12 21.72
N SER A 4 -28.17 48.01 22.35
CA SER A 4 -28.81 46.68 22.47
C SER A 4 -28.50 45.73 21.30
N GLY A 5 -28.05 44.51 21.63
CA GLY A 5 -27.91 43.40 20.69
C GLY A 5 -27.07 42.23 21.21
N THR A 6 -27.47 41.62 22.32
CA THR A 6 -26.98 40.30 22.77
C THR A 6 -27.47 39.16 21.86
N LEU A 7 -26.61 38.19 21.53
CA LEU A 7 -26.81 36.75 21.82
C LEU A 7 -25.70 35.85 21.21
N LEU A 8 -25.03 35.08 22.09
CA LEU A 8 -24.34 33.78 21.92
C LEU A 8 -23.33 33.63 20.74
N ASN A 9 -22.12 33.11 20.91
CA ASN A 9 -21.83 31.81 21.50
C ASN A 9 -20.31 31.62 21.66
N THR A 10 -19.91 31.21 22.87
CA THR A 10 -18.82 30.27 23.21
C THR A 10 -17.43 30.42 22.56
N HIS A 11 -16.48 30.76 23.42
CA HIS A 11 -15.05 30.42 23.38
C HIS A 11 -14.70 29.14 22.60
N PHE A 12 -13.87 29.27 21.58
CA PHE A 12 -12.94 28.21 21.18
C PHE A 12 -11.51 28.75 21.27
N HIS A 13 -10.90 28.56 22.43
CA HIS A 13 -9.46 28.71 22.60
C HIS A 13 -8.81 27.43 22.07
N PHE A 14 -8.35 27.45 20.82
CA PHE A 14 -7.61 26.34 20.22
C PHE A 14 -6.18 26.34 20.78
N SER A 15 -5.99 25.70 21.94
CA SER A 15 -4.65 25.42 22.44
C SER A 15 -4.08 24.22 21.69
N LEU A 16 -3.11 24.49 20.81
CA LEU A 16 -2.23 23.47 20.24
C LEU A 16 -1.36 22.87 21.37
N ASN A 17 -1.74 21.70 21.87
CA ASN A 17 -0.86 20.90 22.71
C ASN A 17 0.15 20.16 21.82
N PHE A 18 1.38 20.67 21.78
CA PHE A 18 2.52 19.92 21.24
C PHE A 18 3.00 18.95 22.33
N SER A 19 2.34 17.79 22.44
CA SER A 19 2.87 16.70 23.25
C SER A 19 4.01 16.05 22.47
N THR A 20 5.24 16.29 22.92
CA THR A 20 6.43 15.52 22.53
C THR A 20 6.30 14.10 23.06
N ALA A 21 5.43 13.29 22.45
CA ALA A 21 5.49 11.85 22.58
C ALA A 21 6.73 11.38 21.80
N SER A 22 7.67 10.79 22.53
CA SER A 22 8.90 10.18 22.04
C SER A 22 8.76 9.61 20.63
N SER A 23 9.57 10.10 19.68
CA SER A 23 9.60 9.67 18.28
C SER A 23 9.68 8.15 18.10
N THR A 24 10.22 7.44 19.09
CA THR A 24 10.31 5.97 19.15
C THR A 24 8.97 5.27 19.35
N ALA A 25 8.06 5.81 20.18
CA ALA A 25 6.75 5.23 20.44
C ALA A 25 5.80 5.39 19.24
N GLN A 26 5.81 6.55 18.60
CA GLN A 26 5.07 6.77 17.34
C GLN A 26 5.62 5.89 16.20
N ALA A 27 6.94 5.75 16.08
CA ALA A 27 7.55 4.87 15.08
C ALA A 27 7.15 3.40 15.29
N PHE A 28 7.24 2.88 16.53
CA PHE A 28 6.84 1.51 16.85
C PHE A 28 5.35 1.27 16.60
N GLN A 29 4.48 2.20 16.98
CA GLN A 29 3.03 2.11 16.72
C GLN A 29 2.72 2.17 15.21
N SER A 30 3.41 3.03 14.45
CA SER A 30 3.27 3.11 12.99
C SER A 30 3.70 1.81 12.31
N LEU A 31 4.78 1.18 12.79
CA LEU A 31 5.26 -0.10 12.29
C LEU A 31 4.29 -1.24 12.63
N ALA A 32 3.73 -1.26 13.84
CA ALA A 32 2.70 -2.21 14.25
C ALA A 32 1.39 -2.06 13.44
N ASN A 33 1.04 -0.82 13.08
CA ASN A 33 -0.10 -0.54 12.21
C ASN A 33 0.17 -0.99 10.77
N LEU A 34 1.38 -0.76 10.26
CA LEU A 34 1.80 -1.23 8.94
C LEU A 34 1.76 -2.77 8.84
N THR A 35 2.32 -3.48 9.82
CA THR A 35 2.32 -4.96 9.81
C THR A 35 0.90 -5.52 9.88
N THR A 36 0.01 -4.89 10.64
CA THR A 36 -1.42 -5.25 10.68
C THR A 36 -2.11 -5.01 9.33
N CYS A 37 -1.79 -3.91 8.64
CA CYS A 37 -2.28 -3.66 7.28
C CYS A 37 -1.80 -4.72 6.30
N ILE A 38 -0.51 -5.09 6.35
CA ILE A 38 0.07 -6.14 5.51
C ILE A 38 -0.63 -7.49 5.76
N ALA A 39 -0.79 -7.89 7.02
CA ALA A 39 -1.49 -9.14 7.37
C ALA A 39 -2.95 -9.11 6.88
N SER A 40 -3.63 -7.97 7.03
CA SER A 40 -5.00 -7.80 6.54
C SER A 40 -5.09 -7.88 5.02
N LEU A 41 -4.12 -7.32 4.29
CA LEU A 41 -4.03 -7.45 2.82
C LEU A 41 -3.83 -8.91 2.41
N GLN A 42 -3.00 -9.68 3.12
CA GLN A 42 -2.81 -11.10 2.87
C GLN A 42 -4.11 -11.89 3.07
N ALA A 43 -4.87 -11.59 4.12
CA ALA A 43 -6.19 -12.18 4.35
C ALA A 43 -7.18 -11.82 3.22
N CYS A 44 -7.21 -10.55 2.78
CA CYS A 44 -8.03 -10.12 1.64
C CYS A 44 -7.64 -10.87 0.36
N ALA A 45 -6.34 -11.07 0.12
CA ALA A 45 -5.83 -11.80 -1.03
C ALA A 45 -6.23 -13.29 -0.98
N HIS A 46 -6.25 -13.90 0.20
CA HIS A 46 -6.67 -15.29 0.39
C HIS A 46 -8.17 -15.48 0.15
N HIS A 47 -9.00 -14.55 0.64
CA HIS A 47 -10.46 -14.62 0.51
C HIS A 47 -10.99 -13.93 -0.76
N LYS A 48 -10.12 -13.35 -1.58
CA LYS A 48 -10.47 -12.53 -2.75
C LYS A 48 -11.40 -11.34 -2.41
N ASP A 49 -11.26 -10.78 -1.21
CA ASP A 49 -12.05 -9.63 -0.74
C ASP A 49 -11.47 -8.32 -1.27
N LEU A 50 -11.82 -8.00 -2.52
CA LEU A 50 -11.37 -6.79 -3.19
C LEU A 50 -11.87 -5.51 -2.50
N THR A 51 -13.08 -5.54 -1.94
CA THR A 51 -13.70 -4.36 -1.31
C THR A 51 -12.88 -3.93 -0.10
N ARG A 52 -12.60 -4.88 0.81
CA ARG A 52 -11.76 -4.61 1.99
C ARG A 52 -10.31 -4.29 1.59
N GLY A 53 -9.78 -4.97 0.59
CA GLY A 53 -8.45 -4.69 0.05
C GLY A 53 -8.28 -3.25 -0.44
N LYS A 54 -9.29 -2.70 -1.15
CA LYS A 54 -9.30 -1.30 -1.58
C LYS A 54 -9.40 -0.32 -0.42
N GLN A 55 -10.22 -0.61 0.58
CA GLN A 55 -10.32 0.20 1.80
C GLN A 55 -8.97 0.27 2.53
N LEU A 56 -8.29 -0.87 2.67
CA LEU A 56 -6.95 -0.94 3.25
C LEU A 56 -5.92 -0.18 2.41
N HIS A 57 -5.97 -0.29 1.08
CA HIS A 57 -5.08 0.48 0.20
C HIS A 57 -5.24 1.99 0.42
N SER A 58 -6.48 2.49 0.45
CA SER A 58 -6.75 3.91 0.74
C SER A 58 -6.28 4.31 2.13
N TYR A 59 -6.51 3.48 3.14
CA TYR A 59 -6.02 3.72 4.49
C TYR A 59 -4.49 3.81 4.55
N MET A 60 -3.78 2.87 3.91
CA MET A 60 -2.32 2.87 3.84
C MET A 60 -1.78 4.11 3.10
N LEU A 61 -2.47 4.56 2.05
CA LEU A 61 -2.10 5.78 1.31
C LEU A 61 -2.20 7.01 2.23
N ILE A 62 -3.31 7.19 2.93
CA ILE A 62 -3.56 8.35 3.82
C ILE A 62 -2.56 8.38 4.98
N ASN A 63 -2.14 7.22 5.49
CA ASN A 63 -1.21 7.11 6.61
C ASN A 63 0.27 7.04 6.19
N GLY A 64 0.59 7.19 4.90
CA GLY A 64 1.98 7.18 4.42
C GLY A 64 2.68 5.81 4.45
N PHE A 65 1.91 4.72 4.49
CA PHE A 65 2.41 3.35 4.62
C PHE A 65 2.86 2.72 3.29
N LEU A 66 2.81 3.44 2.17
CA LEU A 66 3.15 2.92 0.85
C LEU A 66 4.64 3.04 0.48
N ASN A 67 5.44 3.74 1.29
CA ASN A 67 6.87 3.99 1.04
C ASN A 67 7.78 2.78 1.35
N SER A 68 7.23 1.57 1.41
CA SER A 68 7.98 0.36 1.72
C SER A 68 7.83 -0.68 0.60
N PRO A 69 8.95 -1.34 0.21
CA PRO A 69 8.94 -2.52 -0.66
C PRO A 69 7.91 -3.58 -0.27
N LEU A 70 7.72 -3.80 1.03
CA LEU A 70 6.79 -4.79 1.58
C LEU A 70 5.34 -4.39 1.33
N SER A 71 5.01 -3.10 1.49
CA SER A 71 3.67 -2.56 1.23
C SER A 71 3.30 -2.71 -0.24
N THR A 72 4.20 -2.28 -1.14
CA THR A 72 4.02 -2.42 -2.59
C THR A 72 3.78 -3.88 -2.97
N THR A 73 4.64 -4.79 -2.50
CA THR A 73 4.55 -6.22 -2.82
C THR A 73 3.25 -6.84 -2.30
N SER A 74 2.82 -6.46 -1.08
CA SER A 74 1.58 -6.97 -0.47
C SER A 74 0.34 -6.50 -1.21
N LEU A 75 0.31 -5.25 -1.66
CA LEU A 75 -0.78 -4.71 -2.48
C LEU A 75 -0.83 -5.36 -3.87
N ILE A 76 0.32 -5.53 -4.53
CA ILE A 76 0.42 -6.24 -5.82
C ILE A 76 -0.19 -7.64 -5.69
N ASN A 77 0.20 -8.39 -4.66
CA ASN A 77 -0.33 -9.73 -4.40
C ASN A 77 -1.84 -9.73 -4.15
N MET A 78 -2.34 -8.77 -3.36
CA MET A 78 -3.77 -8.65 -3.07
C MET A 78 -4.58 -8.37 -4.34
N TYR A 79 -4.19 -7.38 -5.14
CA TYR A 79 -4.88 -7.07 -6.40
C TYR A 79 -4.79 -8.24 -7.40
N SER A 80 -3.61 -8.86 -7.53
CA SER A 80 -3.42 -10.00 -8.44
C SER A 80 -4.32 -11.18 -8.08
N LYS A 81 -4.41 -11.58 -6.81
CA LYS A 81 -5.29 -12.68 -6.35
C LYS A 81 -6.78 -12.36 -6.43
N CYS A 82 -7.14 -11.08 -6.46
CA CYS A 82 -8.49 -10.59 -6.70
C CYS A 82 -8.83 -10.44 -8.20
N ASN A 83 -8.02 -10.99 -9.11
CA ASN A 83 -8.17 -10.87 -10.57
C ASN A 83 -8.13 -9.42 -11.08
N ARG A 84 -7.33 -8.57 -10.42
CA ARG A 84 -7.20 -7.14 -10.72
C ARG A 84 -5.76 -6.80 -11.13
N ILE A 85 -5.22 -7.54 -12.09
CA ILE A 85 -3.82 -7.41 -12.53
C ILE A 85 -3.46 -5.99 -13.02
N VAL A 86 -4.41 -5.27 -13.63
CA VAL A 86 -4.20 -3.87 -14.05
C VAL A 86 -3.99 -2.93 -12.86
N ASP A 87 -4.74 -3.14 -11.77
CA ASP A 87 -4.55 -2.36 -10.54
C ASP A 87 -3.22 -2.72 -9.88
N ALA A 88 -2.84 -4.01 -9.92
CA ALA A 88 -1.54 -4.47 -9.42
C ALA A 88 -0.36 -3.82 -10.17
N LEU A 89 -0.44 -3.74 -11.51
CA LEU A 89 0.53 -3.01 -12.33
C LEU A 89 0.57 -1.52 -12.02
N SER A 90 -0.59 -0.92 -11.72
CA SER A 90 -0.67 0.48 -11.31
C SER A 90 0.08 0.72 -10.00
N VAL A 91 -0.07 -0.17 -9.02
CA VAL A 91 0.70 -0.13 -7.77
C VAL A 91 2.20 -0.32 -8.02
N PHE A 92 2.58 -1.24 -8.90
CA PHE A 92 3.98 -1.46 -9.26
C PHE A 92 4.60 -0.19 -9.87
N ASN A 93 3.95 0.41 -10.87
CA ASN A 93 4.46 1.59 -11.58
C ASN A 93 4.45 2.87 -10.73
N ALA A 94 3.59 2.95 -9.70
CA ALA A 94 3.55 4.08 -8.78
C ALA A 94 4.60 3.98 -7.65
N SER A 95 5.21 2.81 -7.46
CA SER A 95 6.25 2.62 -6.45
C SER A 95 7.56 3.25 -6.92
N THR A 96 8.33 3.82 -5.99
CA THR A 96 9.67 4.36 -6.24
C THR A 96 10.78 3.28 -6.15
N HIS A 97 10.40 2.01 -6.05
CA HIS A 97 11.30 0.88 -5.77
C HIS A 97 11.54 0.02 -7.02
N ASP A 98 11.94 0.67 -8.10
CA ASP A 98 11.95 0.16 -9.49
C ASP A 98 12.87 -1.05 -9.71
N GLN A 99 13.71 -1.39 -8.73
CA GLN A 99 14.67 -2.50 -8.76
C GLN A 99 14.37 -3.60 -7.74
N ASN A 100 13.20 -3.59 -7.12
CA ASN A 100 12.83 -4.59 -6.12
C ASN A 100 12.42 -5.93 -6.78
N VAL A 101 13.28 -6.95 -6.65
CA VAL A 101 13.04 -8.33 -7.11
C VAL A 101 11.71 -8.90 -6.64
N PHE A 102 11.30 -8.61 -5.40
CA PHE A 102 10.03 -9.11 -4.84
C PHE A 102 8.81 -8.52 -5.55
N ALA A 103 8.87 -7.26 -5.98
CA ALA A 103 7.79 -6.61 -6.72
C ALA A 103 7.66 -7.19 -8.14
N TYR A 104 8.79 -7.47 -8.81
CA TYR A 104 8.78 -8.15 -10.11
C TYR A 104 8.22 -9.56 -9.99
N ASN A 105 8.68 -10.35 -9.02
CA ASN A 105 8.18 -11.70 -8.77
C ASN A 105 6.68 -11.71 -8.50
N ALA A 106 6.18 -10.74 -7.73
CA ALA A 106 4.75 -10.60 -7.44
C ALA A 106 3.92 -10.29 -8.70
N ILE A 107 4.39 -9.42 -9.61
CA ILE A 107 3.71 -9.15 -10.87
C ILE A 107 3.76 -10.35 -11.82
N ILE A 108 4.92 -10.99 -11.97
CA ILE A 108 5.08 -12.17 -12.84
C ILE A 108 4.16 -13.29 -12.35
N SER A 109 4.18 -13.60 -11.05
CA SER A 109 3.25 -14.56 -10.44
C SER A 109 1.79 -14.13 -10.60
N GLY A 110 1.52 -12.83 -10.50
CA GLY A 110 0.19 -12.26 -10.74
C GLY A 110 -0.31 -12.54 -12.15
N PHE A 111 0.52 -12.32 -13.17
CA PHE A 111 0.16 -12.66 -14.55
C PHE A 111 -0.09 -14.15 -14.75
N ILE A 112 0.78 -15.03 -14.20
CA ILE A 112 0.60 -16.49 -14.31
C ILE A 112 -0.71 -16.94 -13.66
N THR A 113 -1.01 -16.45 -12.45
CA THR A 113 -2.26 -16.78 -11.74
C THR A 113 -3.52 -16.19 -12.37
N ASN A 114 -3.37 -15.17 -13.22
CA ASN A 114 -4.43 -14.57 -14.02
C ASN A 114 -4.48 -15.15 -15.46
N GLU A 115 -3.79 -16.26 -15.72
CA GLU A 115 -3.77 -16.95 -17.03
C GLU A 115 -3.19 -16.11 -18.18
N LEU A 116 -2.21 -15.25 -17.88
CA LEU A 116 -1.56 -14.33 -18.81
C LEU A 116 -0.05 -14.64 -18.97
N PRO A 117 0.35 -15.81 -19.51
CA PRO A 117 1.76 -16.23 -19.57
C PRO A 117 2.62 -15.35 -20.49
N LYS A 118 2.05 -14.81 -21.58
CA LYS A 118 2.76 -13.93 -22.50
C LYS A 118 3.19 -12.62 -21.81
N PRO A 119 2.28 -11.85 -21.18
CA PRO A 119 2.66 -10.71 -20.35
C PRO A 119 3.62 -11.06 -19.22
N ALA A 120 3.50 -12.23 -18.60
CA ALA A 120 4.45 -12.67 -17.56
C ALA A 120 5.89 -12.75 -18.10
N PHE A 121 6.08 -13.38 -19.26
CA PHE A 121 7.37 -13.48 -19.91
C PHE A 121 7.92 -12.12 -20.36
N GLU A 122 7.08 -11.25 -20.93
CA GLU A 122 7.47 -9.89 -21.28
C GLU A 122 7.94 -9.09 -20.05
N PHE A 123 7.26 -9.26 -18.91
CA PHE A 123 7.64 -8.61 -17.66
C PHE A 123 8.95 -9.17 -17.09
N TYR A 124 9.22 -10.47 -17.26
CA TYR A 124 10.53 -11.06 -16.99
C TYR A 124 11.63 -10.44 -17.86
N CYS A 125 11.40 -10.26 -19.16
CA CYS A 125 12.35 -9.56 -20.03
C CYS A 125 12.59 -8.12 -19.54
N ARG A 126 11.53 -7.41 -19.13
CA ARG A 126 11.64 -6.06 -18.53
C ARG A 126 12.50 -6.07 -17.26
N MET A 127 12.31 -7.04 -16.37
CA MET A 127 13.11 -7.24 -15.16
C MET A 127 14.61 -7.36 -15.49
N ARG A 128 14.94 -8.20 -16.48
CA ARG A 128 16.32 -8.43 -16.96
C ARG A 128 16.92 -7.15 -17.55
N CYS A 129 16.17 -6.44 -18.40
CA CYS A 129 16.63 -5.19 -19.01
C CYS A 129 16.85 -4.07 -17.97
N ALA A 130 16.10 -4.08 -16.86
CA ALA A 130 16.29 -3.17 -15.74
C ALA A 130 17.49 -3.53 -14.83
N GLY A 131 18.23 -4.59 -15.14
CA GLY A 131 19.35 -5.07 -14.33
C GLY A 131 18.96 -5.79 -13.04
N VAL A 132 17.66 -6.10 -12.87
CA VAL A 132 17.18 -6.84 -11.70
C VAL A 132 17.41 -8.33 -11.93
N VAL A 133 18.21 -8.95 -11.07
CA VAL A 133 18.59 -10.37 -11.19
C VAL A 133 17.42 -11.26 -10.74
N PRO A 134 16.91 -12.16 -11.59
CA PRO A 134 15.92 -13.16 -11.19
C PRO A 134 16.43 -14.07 -10.08
N ASP A 135 15.51 -14.48 -9.21
CA ASP A 135 15.81 -15.46 -8.17
C ASP A 135 14.97 -16.74 -8.37
N LYS A 136 15.06 -17.67 -7.41
CA LYS A 136 14.32 -18.94 -7.45
C LYS A 136 12.80 -18.78 -7.39
N PHE A 137 12.28 -17.58 -7.17
CA PHE A 137 10.84 -17.28 -7.09
C PHE A 137 10.32 -16.52 -8.32
N THR A 138 11.16 -16.20 -9.31
CA THR A 138 10.73 -15.48 -10.52
C THR A 138 9.87 -16.34 -11.45
N PHE A 139 10.12 -17.65 -11.52
CA PHE A 139 9.29 -18.62 -12.25
C PHE A 139 9.00 -19.84 -11.35
N PRO A 140 7.95 -19.77 -10.52
CA PRO A 140 7.52 -20.87 -9.65
C PRO A 140 6.78 -21.99 -10.41
#